data_AF-W0SAL7-F1
#
_entry.id   AF-W0SAL7-F1
#
_cell.length_a   1.000
_cell.length_b   1.000
_cell.length_c   1.000
_cell.angle_alpha   90.00
_cell.angle_beta   90.00
_cell.angle_gamma   90.00
#
_symmetry.space_group_name_H-M   'P 1'
#
loop_
_entity.id
_entity.type
_entity.pdbx_description
1 polymer ?
#
loop_
_entity_poly.entity_id
_entity_poly.type
_entity_poly.pdbx_seq_one_letter_code
_entity_poly.pdbx_strand_id
1 'polypeptide(L)'
;MNNARTGTAGTQLPMPTDVSFIAIHRAAPPKPAFGASCNGCGVCCAARPCPVSHLLLGHRTGACPALQWDEAERRYRCGMAVAPASFLRWLPPGWNAFCGRRFARWIAAGQGCDSDIETL
;
A
#
# COMPACT_ATOMS: atom_id res chain seq x y z
N MET A 1 -16.87 39.61 30.80
CA MET A 1 -16.36 38.33 31.34
C MET A 1 -15.55 37.67 30.25
N ASN A 2 -14.23 37.72 30.45
CA ASN A 2 -13.20 37.21 29.55
C ASN A 2 -13.31 35.70 29.33
N ASN A 3 -12.95 35.24 28.12
CA ASN A 3 -12.16 34.03 28.02
C ASN A 3 -11.11 34.19 26.92
N ALA A 4 -9.90 34.55 27.34
CA ALA A 4 -8.70 34.54 26.54
C ALA A 4 -8.27 33.09 26.31
N ARG A 5 -8.45 32.57 25.09
CA ARG A 5 -7.80 31.34 24.64
C ARG A 5 -6.36 31.68 24.27
N THR A 6 -5.45 31.55 25.23
CA THR A 6 -4.01 31.43 24.98
C THR A 6 -3.73 30.06 24.37
N GLY A 7 -3.90 29.96 23.05
CA GLY A 7 -3.35 28.86 22.27
C GLY A 7 -1.84 29.05 22.16
N THR A 8 -1.07 28.19 22.80
CA THR A 8 0.37 28.07 22.60
C THR A 8 0.64 27.85 21.11
N ALA A 9 1.26 28.83 20.47
CA ALA A 9 1.81 28.72 19.13
C ALA A 9 2.89 27.63 19.14
N GLY A 10 2.51 26.40 18.78
CA GLY A 10 3.47 25.37 18.45
C GLY A 10 4.27 25.85 17.25
N THR A 11 5.58 26.00 17.44
CA THR A 11 6.53 26.30 16.36
C THR A 11 6.38 25.24 15.29
N GLN A 12 5.70 25.56 14.20
CA GLN A 12 5.57 24.69 13.04
C GLN A 12 6.95 24.59 12.41
N LEU A 13 7.64 23.48 12.65
CA LEU A 13 8.88 23.14 11.95
C LEU A 13 8.57 23.19 10.44
N PRO A 14 9.43 23.80 9.60
CA PRO A 14 9.21 23.82 8.16
C PRO A 14 9.07 22.38 7.67
N MET A 15 7.91 22.04 7.11
CA MET A 15 7.68 20.71 6.56
C MET A 15 8.57 20.55 5.32
N PRO A 16 9.37 19.47 5.23
CA PRO A 16 10.15 19.22 4.03
C PRO A 16 9.20 19.19 2.82
N THR A 17 9.58 19.87 1.74
CA THR A 17 8.77 19.98 0.51
C THR A 17 8.82 18.72 -0.35
N ASP A 18 9.65 17.77 0.05
CA ASP A 18 10.08 16.58 -0.70
C ASP A 18 9.65 15.29 0.01
N VAL A 19 8.80 15.39 1.03
CA VAL A 19 8.16 14.25 1.69
C VAL A 19 6.70 14.11 1.26
N SER A 20 6.23 12.87 1.23
CA SER A 20 4.84 12.52 0.99
C SER A 20 4.28 11.73 2.17
N PHE A 21 3.02 11.99 2.53
CA PHE A 21 2.35 11.26 3.60
C PHE A 21 1.54 10.10 3.02
N ILE A 22 1.70 8.92 3.64
CA ILE A 22 0.91 7.73 3.34
C ILE A 22 0.19 7.26 4.60
N ALA A 23 -1.03 6.75 4.44
CA ALA A 23 -1.75 6.11 5.53
C ALA A 23 -1.39 4.61 5.56
N ILE A 24 -0.84 4.17 6.70
CA ILE A 24 -0.51 2.77 6.96
C ILE A 24 -1.15 2.38 8.29
N HIS A 25 -1.68 1.16 8.35
CA HIS A 25 -2.25 0.61 9.56
C HIS A 25 -1.18 0.46 10.63
N ARG A 26 -1.46 0.90 11.87
CA ARG A 26 -0.49 0.94 12.96
C ARG A 26 0.14 -0.41 13.28
N ALA A 27 -0.62 -1.49 13.09
CA ALA A 27 -0.15 -2.85 13.36
C ALA A 27 0.58 -3.50 12.16
N ALA A 28 0.75 -2.78 11.04
CA ALA A 28 1.43 -3.32 9.88
C ALA A 28 2.90 -3.64 10.21
N PRO A 29 3.47 -4.71 9.64
CA PRO A 29 4.87 -5.01 9.83
C PRO A 29 5.73 -3.89 9.24
N PRO A 30 6.93 -3.63 9.81
CA PRO A 30 7.85 -2.64 9.25
C PRO A 30 8.23 -3.02 7.82
N LYS A 31 8.57 -2.02 7.00
CA LYS A 31 9.09 -2.26 5.64
C LYS A 31 10.32 -3.18 5.73
N PRO A 32 10.35 -4.28 4.96
CA PRO A 32 11.51 -5.16 4.96
C PRO A 32 12.71 -4.48 4.29
N ALA A 33 13.91 -4.99 4.57
CA ALA A 33 15.11 -4.53 3.89
C ALA A 33 15.02 -4.71 2.36
N PHE A 34 15.75 -3.89 1.61
CA PHE A 34 15.84 -4.03 0.16
C PHE A 34 16.30 -5.44 -0.22
N GLY A 35 15.66 -6.05 -1.21
CA GLY A 35 15.90 -7.43 -1.65
C GLY A 35 15.25 -8.52 -0.78
N ALA A 36 14.82 -8.23 0.45
CA ALA A 36 14.14 -9.22 1.29
C ALA A 36 12.69 -9.46 0.83
N SER A 37 12.14 -10.64 1.14
CA SER A 37 10.78 -11.01 0.71
C SER A 37 9.73 -10.00 1.20
N CYS A 38 8.77 -9.68 0.32
CA CYS A 38 7.64 -8.83 0.70
C CYS A 38 6.85 -9.47 1.86
N ASN A 39 6.75 -8.74 2.97
CA ASN A 39 6.05 -9.17 4.19
C ASN A 39 4.61 -8.62 4.31
N GLY A 40 4.16 -7.80 3.35
CA GLY A 40 2.87 -7.14 3.41
C GLY A 40 2.86 -5.86 4.28
N CYS A 41 3.96 -5.11 4.37
CA CYS A 41 3.98 -3.81 5.07
C CYS A 41 3.04 -2.75 4.48
N GLY A 42 2.71 -2.86 3.18
CA GLY A 42 1.80 -1.92 2.48
C GLY A 42 2.43 -0.60 2.05
N VAL A 43 3.65 -0.26 2.48
CA VAL A 43 4.32 1.03 2.20
C VAL A 43 4.36 1.37 0.72
N CYS A 44 4.91 0.47 -0.13
CA CYS A 44 5.03 0.75 -1.57
C CYS A 44 3.65 0.85 -2.25
N CYS A 45 2.69 0.02 -1.86
CA CYS A 45 1.34 0.01 -2.41
C CYS A 45 0.51 1.23 -1.99
N ALA A 46 0.74 1.77 -0.79
CA ALA A 46 0.08 2.98 -0.30
C ALA A 46 0.69 4.24 -0.93
N ALA A 47 1.99 4.23 -1.21
CA ALA A 47 2.67 5.35 -1.85
C ALA A 47 2.31 5.48 -3.34
N ARG A 48 2.31 4.37 -4.08
CA ARG A 48 1.99 4.39 -5.52
C ARG A 48 1.41 3.07 -6.02
N PRO A 49 0.59 3.10 -7.07
CA PRO A 49 0.09 1.89 -7.66
C PRO A 49 1.17 1.18 -8.49
N CYS A 50 1.09 -0.15 -8.54
CA CYS A 50 2.00 -0.99 -9.32
C CYS A 50 1.55 -1.08 -10.79
N PRO A 51 2.39 -1.60 -11.70
CA PRO A 51 2.04 -1.75 -13.12
C PRO A 51 0.75 -2.55 -13.36
N VAL A 52 0.46 -3.55 -12.51
CA VAL A 52 -0.79 -4.33 -12.56
C VAL A 52 -2.01 -3.43 -12.25
N SER A 53 -1.91 -2.55 -11.26
CA SER A 53 -2.98 -1.59 -10.95
C SER A 53 -3.17 -0.58 -12.10
N HIS A 54 -2.08 -0.10 -12.70
CA HIS A 54 -2.18 0.81 -13.85
C HIS A 54 -2.90 0.15 -15.02
N LEU A 55 -2.53 -1.08 -15.36
CA LEU A 55 -3.04 -1.79 -16.53
C LEU A 55 -4.47 -2.31 -16.33
N LEU A 56 -4.74 -2.94 -15.19
CA LEU A 56 -5.98 -3.68 -14.97
C LEU A 56 -7.05 -2.89 -14.22
N LEU A 57 -6.65 -1.90 -13.42
CA LEU A 57 -7.57 -1.07 -12.62
C LEU A 57 -7.63 0.38 -13.11
N GLY A 58 -6.76 0.77 -14.05
CA GLY A 58 -6.69 2.14 -14.57
C GLY A 58 -6.22 3.19 -13.55
N HIS A 59 -5.73 2.75 -12.39
CA HIS A 59 -5.38 3.63 -11.28
C HIS A 59 -3.87 3.94 -11.27
N ARG A 60 -3.53 5.24 -11.33
CA ARG A 60 -2.17 5.72 -11.66
C ARG A 60 -1.47 6.51 -10.55
N THR A 61 -2.20 6.99 -9.54
CA THR A 61 -1.66 7.87 -8.49
C THR A 61 -2.31 7.58 -7.15
N GLY A 62 -1.52 7.68 -6.07
CA GLY A 62 -2.00 7.43 -4.70
C GLY A 62 -2.01 5.96 -4.30
N ALA A 63 -2.75 5.65 -3.24
CA ALA A 63 -2.81 4.31 -2.66
C ALA A 63 -3.57 3.34 -3.59
N CYS A 64 -2.95 2.19 -3.84
CA CYS A 64 -3.52 1.16 -4.70
C CYS A 64 -4.92 0.72 -4.21
N PRO A 65 -5.95 0.72 -5.07
CA PRO A 65 -7.31 0.34 -4.68
C PRO A 65 -7.43 -1.15 -4.32
N ALA A 66 -6.48 -1.97 -4.74
CA ALA A 66 -6.40 -3.38 -4.37
C ALA A 66 -5.60 -3.63 -3.07
N LEU A 67 -5.14 -2.59 -2.37
CA LEU A 67 -4.46 -2.76 -1.10
C LEU A 67 -5.49 -3.08 0.00
N GLN A 68 -5.43 -4.28 0.56
CA GLN A 68 -6.37 -4.75 1.57
C GLN A 68 -5.64 -5.06 2.88
N TRP A 69 -6.18 -4.58 4.00
CA TRP A 69 -5.72 -4.96 5.33
C TRP A 69 -6.29 -6.34 5.71
N ASP A 70 -5.42 -7.26 6.13
CA ASP A 70 -5.80 -8.56 6.69
C ASP A 70 -5.64 -8.50 8.21
N GLU A 71 -6.77 -8.43 8.93
CA GLU A 71 -6.79 -8.36 10.40
C GLU A 71 -6.22 -9.61 11.07
N ALA A 72 -6.40 -10.78 10.46
CA ALA A 72 -5.97 -12.05 11.05
C ALA A 72 -4.45 -12.17 11.01
N GLU A 73 -3.84 -11.81 9.89
CA GLU A 73 -2.39 -11.88 9.70
C GLU A 73 -1.66 -10.57 10.06
N ARG A 74 -2.41 -9.51 10.41
CA ARG A 74 -1.92 -8.15 10.70
C ARG A 74 -0.97 -7.62 9.63
N ARG A 75 -1.33 -7.82 8.36
CA ARG A 75 -0.54 -7.37 7.22
C ARG A 75 -1.42 -6.99 6.06
N TYR A 76 -0.85 -6.26 5.12
CA TYR A 76 -1.52 -5.96 3.86
C TYR A 76 -1.39 -7.10 2.86
N ARG A 77 -2.45 -7.29 2.08
CA ARG A 77 -2.52 -8.23 0.97
C ARG A 77 -2.90 -7.49 -0.30
N CYS A 78 -2.32 -7.93 -1.42
CA CYS A 78 -2.73 -7.44 -2.72
C CYS A 78 -4.00 -8.18 -3.15
N GLY A 79 -5.13 -7.47 -3.22
CA GLY A 79 -6.41 -8.00 -3.67
C GLY A 79 -6.34 -8.59 -5.08
N MET A 80 -5.49 -8.04 -5.97
CA MET A 80 -5.23 -8.63 -7.28
C MET A 80 -4.51 -9.98 -7.21
N ALA A 81 -3.67 -10.21 -6.19
CA ALA A 81 -2.98 -11.48 -6.00
C ALA A 81 -3.87 -12.54 -5.30
N VAL A 82 -4.83 -12.10 -4.48
CA VAL A 82 -5.69 -12.99 -3.67
C VAL A 82 -6.99 -13.31 -4.39
N ALA A 83 -7.71 -12.29 -4.84
CA ALA A 83 -9.06 -12.40 -5.41
C ALA A 83 -9.26 -11.40 -6.55
N PRO A 84 -8.55 -11.55 -7.69
CA PRO A 84 -8.63 -10.59 -8.79
C PRO A 84 -10.03 -10.42 -9.39
N ALA A 85 -10.89 -11.44 -9.33
CA ALA A 85 -12.29 -11.36 -9.82
C ALA A 85 -13.13 -10.34 -9.03
N SER A 86 -12.75 -10.01 -7.79
CA SER A 86 -13.41 -8.95 -7.00
C SER A 86 -13.13 -7.55 -7.56
N PHE A 87 -12.07 -7.40 -8.35
CA PHE A 87 -11.67 -6.13 -8.97
C PHE A 87 -11.91 -6.11 -10.48
N LEU A 88 -11.85 -7.28 -11.12
CA LEU A 88 -12.05 -7.45 -12.56
C LEU A 88 -13.37 -8.18 -12.81
N ARG A 89 -14.43 -7.41 -13.10
CA ARG A 89 -15.79 -7.95 -13.34
C ARG A 89 -15.87 -8.97 -14.48
N TRP A 90 -14.94 -8.91 -15.44
CA TRP A 90 -14.88 -9.84 -16.57
C TRP A 90 -14.17 -11.16 -16.24
N LEU A 91 -13.46 -11.24 -15.10
CA LEU A 91 -12.69 -12.42 -14.73
C LEU A 91 -13.56 -13.42 -13.94
N PRO A 92 -13.67 -14.69 -14.39
CA PRO A 92 -14.43 -15.70 -13.65
C PRO A 92 -13.83 -15.99 -12.26
N PRO A 93 -14.64 -16.15 -11.19
CA PRO A 93 -14.13 -16.44 -9.84
C PRO A 93 -13.23 -17.67 -9.73
N GLY A 94 -13.49 -18.71 -10.55
CA GLY A 94 -12.67 -19.92 -10.60
C GLY A 94 -11.22 -19.68 -11.05
N TRP A 95 -10.92 -18.53 -11.67
CA TRP A 95 -9.59 -18.17 -12.13
C TRP A 95 -8.78 -17.36 -11.12
N ASN A 96 -9.33 -17.06 -9.94
CA ASN A 96 -8.69 -16.24 -8.92
C ASN A 96 -7.27 -16.74 -8.56
N ALA A 97 -7.12 -18.02 -8.24
CA ALA A 97 -5.84 -18.58 -7.84
C ALA A 97 -4.80 -18.52 -8.97
N PHE A 98 -5.22 -18.83 -10.21
CA PHE A 98 -4.34 -18.83 -11.38
C PHE A 98 -3.90 -17.41 -11.73
N CYS A 99 -4.85 -16.50 -11.95
CA CYS A 99 -4.57 -15.11 -12.30
C CYS A 99 -3.84 -14.38 -11.18
N GLY A 100 -4.24 -14.59 -9.93
CA GLY A 100 -3.60 -13.99 -8.75
C GLY A 100 -2.13 -14.36 -8.66
N ARG A 101 -1.79 -15.64 -8.89
CA ARG A 101 -0.38 -16.09 -8.94
C ARG A 101 0.39 -15.47 -10.10
N ARG A 102 -0.26 -15.25 -11.26
CA ARG A 102 0.37 -14.56 -12.41
C ARG A 102 0.64 -13.10 -12.10
N PHE A 103 -0.34 -12.38 -11.56
CA PHE A 103 -0.20 -10.97 -11.20
C PHE A 103 0.85 -10.78 -10.10
N ALA A 104 0.86 -11.63 -9.07
CA ALA A 104 1.89 -11.61 -8.04
C ALA A 104 3.30 -11.79 -8.63
N ARG A 105 3.46 -12.70 -9.59
CA ARG A 105 4.73 -12.93 -10.28
C ARG A 105 5.16 -11.76 -11.17
N TRP A 106 4.22 -11.06 -11.81
CA TRP A 106 4.52 -9.88 -12.65
C TRP A 106 5.09 -8.70 -11.85
N ILE A 107 4.69 -8.57 -10.59
CA ILE A 107 5.18 -7.50 -9.70
C ILE A 107 6.16 -8.02 -8.64
N ALA A 108 6.67 -9.24 -8.81
CA ALA A 108 7.56 -9.91 -7.86
C ALA A 108 7.05 -9.91 -6.39
N ALA A 109 5.73 -9.87 -6.18
CA ALA A 109 5.14 -9.88 -4.85
C ALA A 109 5.53 -11.18 -4.12
N GLY A 110 6.17 -11.03 -2.97
CA GLY A 110 6.66 -12.13 -2.13
C GLY A 110 8.07 -12.64 -2.49
N GLN A 111 8.71 -12.10 -3.54
CA GLN A 111 10.07 -12.53 -3.94
C GLN A 111 11.15 -11.59 -3.40
N GLY A 112 11.00 -10.28 -3.57
CA GLY A 112 11.96 -9.28 -3.09
C GLY A 112 11.36 -7.89 -3.04
N CYS A 113 11.78 -7.10 -2.05
CA CYS A 113 11.43 -5.69 -1.93
C CYS A 113 12.34 -4.86 -2.84
N ASP A 114 11.75 -4.18 -3.83
CA ASP A 114 12.41 -3.27 -4.75
C ASP A 114 12.18 -1.79 -4.41
N SER A 115 11.52 -1.52 -3.28
CA SER A 115 11.15 -0.17 -2.88
C SER A 115 12.29 0.52 -2.12
N ASP A 116 12.69 1.67 -2.63
CA ASP A 116 13.64 2.63 -2.07
C ASP A 116 12.99 3.61 -1.07
N ILE A 117 11.68 3.51 -0.83
CA ILE A 117 10.96 4.38 0.09
C ILE A 117 11.48 4.19 1.52
N GLU A 118 11.88 5.28 2.14
CA GLU A 118 12.22 5.37 3.55
C GLU A 118 11.04 5.97 4.32
N THR A 119 10.69 5.35 5.46
CA THR A 119 9.63 5.83 6.35
C THR A 119 10.26 6.38 7.62
N LEU A 120 9.95 7.63 7.95
CA LEU A 120 10.43 8.34 9.14
C LEU A 120 9.55 8.07 10.37
#